data_AF-A0A9P7AYR6-F1
#
_entry.id   AF-A0A9P7AYR6-F1
#
_cell.length_a   1.000
_cell.length_b   1.000
_cell.length_c   1.000
_cell.angle_alpha   90.00
_cell.angle_beta   90.00
_cell.angle_gamma   90.00
#
_symmetry.space_group_name_H-M   'P 1'
#
loop_
_entity.id
_entity.type
_entity.pdbx_description
1 polymer ?
#
loop_
_entity_poly.entity_id
_entity_poly.type
_entity_poly.pdbx_seq_one_letter_code
_entity_poly.pdbx_strand_id
1 'polypeptide(L)'
;MLLEAHRWTGKEALEEGIVDMVADPEHMLDVALDLAKRWAPKARMGVYGLLRAELWGEALQKFQSISHVHGRQTSSPAKAKL
;
A
#
# COMPACT_ATOMS: atom_id res chain seq x y z
N MET A 1 12.46 -11.23 0.93
CA MET A 1 13.57 -10.69 0.12
C MET A 1 13.12 -10.20 -1.24
N LEU A 2 13.44 -8.95 -1.61
CA LEU A 2 13.10 -8.39 -2.92
C LEU A 2 14.02 -8.89 -4.05
N LEU A 3 15.29 -9.17 -3.72
CA LEU A 3 16.32 -9.53 -4.72
C LEU A 3 16.34 -11.03 -5.08
N GLU A 4 15.67 -11.87 -4.31
CA GLU A 4 15.64 -13.34 -4.50
C GLU A 4 14.43 -13.85 -5.28
N ALA A 5 13.51 -12.96 -5.68
CA ALA A 5 12.23 -13.35 -6.30
C ALA A 5 11.45 -14.41 -5.49
N HIS A 6 11.58 -14.38 -4.16
CA HIS A 6 10.88 -15.30 -3.28
C HIS A 6 9.36 -15.17 -3.42
N ARG A 7 8.66 -16.30 -3.38
CA ARG A 7 7.19 -16.37 -3.45
C ARG A 7 6.64 -16.75 -2.09
N TRP A 8 5.98 -15.80 -1.44
CA TRP A 8 5.31 -16.02 -0.18
C TRP A 8 3.96 -16.73 -0.36
N THR A 9 3.67 -17.64 0.56
CA THR A 9 2.32 -18.05 0.91
C THR A 9 1.66 -17.01 1.83
N GLY A 10 0.33 -17.09 2.02
CA GLY A 10 -0.38 -16.17 2.93
C GLY A 10 0.15 -16.24 4.36
N LYS A 11 0.50 -17.42 4.85
CA LYS A 11 1.03 -17.62 6.21
C LYS A 11 2.42 -16.99 6.37
N GLU A 12 3.33 -17.22 5.43
CA GLU A 12 4.67 -16.63 5.46
C GLU A 12 4.61 -15.10 5.37
N ALA A 13 3.73 -14.56 4.52
CA ALA A 13 3.54 -13.12 4.40
C ALA A 13 3.03 -12.48 5.71
N LEU A 14 2.22 -13.21 6.49
CA LEU A 14 1.76 -12.77 7.80
C LEU A 14 2.89 -12.79 8.83
N GLU A 15 3.65 -13.88 8.88
CA GLU A 15 4.78 -14.05 9.82
C GLU A 15 5.89 -13.01 9.57
N GLU A 16 6.14 -12.66 8.30
CA GLU A 16 7.12 -11.63 7.92
C GLU A 16 6.57 -10.19 7.99
N GLY A 17 5.29 -9.99 8.35
CA GLY A 17 4.68 -8.67 8.46
C GLY A 17 4.47 -7.95 7.13
N ILE A 18 4.40 -8.68 6.02
CA ILE A 18 4.05 -8.15 4.69
C ILE A 18 2.54 -7.88 4.61
N VAL A 19 1.75 -8.74 5.25
CA VAL A 19 0.30 -8.55 5.42
C VAL A 19 -0.05 -8.57 6.90
N ASP A 20 -1.05 -7.78 7.30
CA ASP A 20 -1.50 -7.73 8.69
C ASP A 20 -2.47 -8.87 9.05
N MET A 21 -3.05 -9.53 8.04
CA MET A 21 -4.05 -10.58 8.24
C MET A 21 -4.21 -11.48 7.01
N VAL A 22 -4.67 -12.72 7.23
CA VAL A 22 -4.98 -13.71 6.20
C VAL A 22 -6.39 -14.25 6.45
N ALA A 23 -7.10 -14.58 5.38
CA ALA A 23 -8.42 -15.21 5.44
C ALA A 23 -8.53 -16.27 4.33
N ASP A 24 -9.49 -17.18 4.45
CA ASP A 24 -9.79 -18.13 3.38
C ASP A 24 -10.19 -17.38 2.10
N PRO A 25 -9.74 -17.83 0.91
CA PRO A 25 -10.00 -17.15 -0.35
C PRO A 25 -11.48 -16.82 -0.60
N GLU A 26 -12.37 -17.74 -0.22
CA GLU A 26 -13.82 -17.62 -0.38
C GLU A 26 -14.43 -16.52 0.49
N HIS A 27 -13.79 -16.17 1.60
CA HIS A 27 -14.28 -15.20 2.59
C HIS A 27 -13.44 -13.90 2.61
N MET A 28 -12.35 -13.84 1.85
CA MET A 28 -11.39 -12.74 1.90
C MET A 28 -12.04 -11.37 1.64
N LEU A 29 -12.99 -11.30 0.71
CA LEU A 29 -13.71 -10.05 0.41
C LEU A 29 -14.55 -9.57 1.58
N ASP A 30 -15.30 -10.48 2.22
CA ASP A 30 -16.17 -10.13 3.34
C ASP A 30 -15.37 -9.61 4.52
N VAL A 31 -14.27 -10.29 4.83
CA VAL A 31 -13.34 -9.87 5.88
C VAL A 31 -12.72 -8.49 5.57
N ALA A 32 -12.34 -8.24 4.32
CA ALA A 32 -11.82 -6.94 3.90
C ALA A 32 -12.88 -5.83 4.02
N LEU A 33 -14.13 -6.11 3.67
CA LEU A 33 -15.25 -5.17 3.79
C LEU A 33 -15.56 -4.86 5.26
N ASP A 34 -15.50 -5.84 6.14
CA ASP A 34 -15.76 -5.62 7.56
C ASP A 34 -14.67 -4.79 8.23
N LEU A 35 -13.41 -5.00 7.85
CA LEU A 35 -12.32 -4.09 8.23
C LEU A 35 -12.56 -2.68 7.69
N ALA A 36 -12.93 -2.54 6.41
CA ALA A 36 -13.18 -1.23 5.81
C ALA A 36 -14.31 -0.50 6.54
N LYS A 37 -15.42 -1.17 6.84
CA LYS A 37 -16.55 -0.60 7.61
C LYS A 37 -16.12 -0.15 9.01
N ARG A 38 -15.20 -0.88 9.65
CA ARG A 38 -14.66 -0.53 10.98
C ARG A 38 -13.81 0.74 10.96
N TRP A 39 -13.00 0.94 9.91
CA TRP A 39 -12.02 2.02 9.84
C TRP A 39 -12.51 3.26 9.08
N ALA A 40 -13.30 3.10 8.02
CA ALA A 40 -13.76 4.20 7.17
C ALA A 40 -14.43 5.36 7.93
N PRO A 41 -15.28 5.14 8.95
CA PRO A 41 -15.88 6.23 9.71
C PRO A 41 -14.85 7.13 10.40
N LYS A 42 -13.69 6.58 10.79
CA LYS A 42 -12.62 7.31 11.46
C LYS A 42 -11.83 8.21 10.50
N ALA A 43 -11.98 7.99 9.19
CA ALA A 43 -11.38 8.83 8.15
C ALA A 43 -12.25 10.02 7.73
N ARG A 44 -13.51 10.12 8.20
CA ARG A 44 -14.53 11.08 7.71
C ARG A 44 -14.09 12.55 7.67
N MET A 45 -13.26 12.97 8.61
CA MET A 45 -12.77 14.35 8.72
C MET A 45 -11.34 14.54 8.19
N GLY A 46 -10.81 13.56 7.43
CA GLY A 46 -9.44 13.61 6.91
C GLY A 46 -8.34 13.36 7.94
N VAL A 47 -8.71 13.10 9.21
CA VAL A 47 -7.77 12.91 10.33
C VAL A 47 -6.74 11.82 10.05
N TYR A 48 -7.14 10.72 9.43
CA TYR A 48 -6.22 9.63 9.10
C TYR A 48 -5.19 10.04 8.05
N GLY A 49 -5.55 10.91 7.11
CA GLY A 49 -4.62 11.48 6.15
C GLY A 49 -3.58 12.37 6.83
N LEU A 50 -4.00 13.19 7.78
CA LEU A 50 -3.10 14.03 8.58
C LEU A 50 -2.15 13.18 9.44
N LEU A 51 -2.68 12.22 10.20
CA LEU A 51 -1.86 11.32 11.04
C LEU A 51 -0.85 10.53 10.21
N ARG A 52 -1.26 10.06 9.02
CA ARG A 52 -0.38 9.40 8.05
C ARG A 52 0.75 10.32 7.59
N ALA A 53 0.45 11.58 7.31
CA ALA A 53 1.45 12.57 6.89
C ALA A 53 2.44 12.89 8.01
N GLU A 54 1.98 13.00 9.26
CA GLU A 54 2.87 13.21 10.41
C GLU A 54 3.76 11.97 10.66
N LEU A 55 3.19 10.77 10.59
CA LEU A 55 3.92 9.53 10.88
C LEU A 55 5.02 9.22 9.85
N TRP A 56 4.77 9.48 8.57
CA TRP A 56 5.67 9.10 7.47
C TRP A 56 6.23 10.28 6.68
N GLY A 57 6.05 11.52 7.14
CA GLY A 57 6.26 12.78 6.39
C GLY A 57 7.29 12.74 5.26
N GLU A 58 8.58 12.57 5.58
CA GLU A 58 9.65 12.56 4.58
C GLU A 58 9.54 11.38 3.60
N ALA A 59 9.28 10.17 4.10
CA ALA A 59 9.11 8.99 3.26
C ALA A 59 7.92 9.16 2.31
N LEU A 60 6.80 9.68 2.82
CA LEU A 60 5.60 9.96 2.04
C LEU A 60 5.89 10.95 0.90
N GLN A 61 6.62 12.04 1.18
CA GLN A 61 7.04 13.01 0.17
C GLN A 61 7.94 12.39 -0.91
N LYS A 62 8.91 11.55 -0.51
CA LYS A 62 9.78 10.84 -1.45
C LYS A 62 9.01 9.87 -2.34
N PHE A 63 8.04 9.15 -1.79
CA PHE A 63 7.18 8.28 -2.60
C PHE A 63 6.27 9.07 -3.55
N GLN A 64 5.75 10.23 -3.12
CA GLN A 64 4.92 11.09 -3.96
C GLN A 64 5.70 11.67 -5.15
N SER A 65 6.97 12.07 -4.95
CA SER A 65 7.77 12.67 -6.02
C SER A 65 8.06 11.72 -7.19
N ILE A 66 8.08 10.41 -6.93
CA ILE A 66 8.28 9.35 -7.94
C ILE A 66 6.97 8.68 -8.37
N SER A 67 5.82 9.08 -7.81
CA SER A 67 4.52 8.51 -8.15
C SER A 67 4.08 8.96 -9.55
N HIS A 68 3.52 8.04 -10.34
CA HIS A 68 2.92 8.39 -11.63
C HIS A 68 1.67 9.29 -11.51
N VAL A 69 1.05 9.36 -10.32
CA VAL A 69 -0.17 10.16 -10.05
C VAL A 69 0.18 11.51 -9.45
N HIS A 70 1.12 11.54 -8.49
CA HIS A 70 1.44 12.73 -7.70
C HIS A 70 2.75 13.42 -8.12
N GLY A 71 3.60 12.72 -8.85
CA GLY A 71 4.89 13.21 -9.31
C GLY A 71 4.76 14.03 -10.59
N ARG A 72 5.71 14.95 -10.79
CA ARG A 72 5.89 15.60 -12.08
C ARG A 72 6.61 14.63 -13.00
N GLN A 73 6.17 14.48 -14.24
CA GLN A 73 6.91 13.71 -15.24
C GLN A 73 8.28 14.37 -15.48
N THR A 74 9.35 13.75 -14.98
CA THR A 74 10.72 14.24 -15.08
C THR A 74 11.51 13.56 -16.20
N SER A 75 11.00 12.45 -16.74
CA SER A 75 11.63 11.70 -17.83
C SER A 75 10.77 11.72 -19.10
N SER A 76 11.45 11.86 -20.25
CA SER A 76 10.81 11.68 -21.55
C SER A 76 10.46 10.21 -21.77
N PRO A 77 9.34 9.90 -22.45
CA PRO A 77 9.00 8.52 -22.78
C PRO A 77 10.15 7.85 -23.57
N ALA A 78 10.39 6.57 -23.28
CA ALA A 78 11.42 5.79 -23.95
C ALA A 78 11.17 5.82 -25.47
N LYS A 79 12.14 6.36 -26.23
CA LYS A 79 12.02 6.55 -27.68
C LYS A 79 12.13 5.25 -28.48
N ALA A 80 12.45 4.14 -27.82
CA ALA A 80 12.45 2.80 -28.41
C ALA A 80 12.06 1.78 -27.34
N LYS A 81 11.28 0.78 -27.74
CA LYS A 81 11.13 -0.48 -26.99
C LYS A 81 12.33 -1.34 -27.40
N LEU A 82 13.18 -1.68 -26.44
CA LEU A 82 14.14 -2.78 -26.58
C LEU A 82 13.37 -4.11 -26.43
#